data_AF-A0AAW1CI48-F1
#
_entry.id   AF-A0AAW1CI48-F1
#
_cell.length_a   1.000
_cell.length_b   1.000
_cell.length_c   1.000
_cell.angle_alpha   90.00
_cell.angle_beta   90.00
_cell.angle_gamma   90.00
#
_symmetry.space_group_name_H-M   'P 1'
#
loop_
_entity.id
_entity.type
_entity.pdbx_description
1 polymer ?
#
loop_
_entity_poly.entity_id
_entity_poly.type
_entity_poly.pdbx_seq_one_letter_code
_entity_poly.pdbx_strand_id
1 'polypeptide(L)'
;MDISNNSDTLRKDECPLGEQDGMLYGEYLQLDKILDAQRMLSKENNATVHDEHLFIITHQAYELWFKQVIYELDSVRTIFNNYQGLDESQTLEVLKRLSRIVLILKLLADQVMILETMTPLDFMEFREYLCPASGFQSVQFRLIENKLGMKQENRVRFNQNYLCVFGRDEKGLEAIAKSETEPSLAYLVEQWLERTPGLETDGFNFWGKYKKNVEFMLEKYYNESCNAENESERAYKLADYEKRKSLFDSVLEPSIHNALVQRGERRFTHKALQGAIMITFYRDEPRFSQPHQLLTLLMDIDSLVTKWRYNHVLMVQRMIGSQHLGTGGSSGYQYLRSTLSDRYKVFLDLFNLSTFLLPRCYIPPLSDSMKCQLYLRGKRANNEDIQKNNL
;
A
#
# COMPACT_ATOMS: atom_id res chain seq x y z
N MET A 1 -1.77 64.31 -40.45
CA MET A 1 -3.07 63.95 -39.89
C MET A 1 -3.54 62.70 -40.61
N ASP A 2 -4.01 61.74 -39.82
CA ASP A 2 -4.79 60.56 -40.17
C ASP A 2 -4.12 59.41 -40.94
N ILE A 3 -3.49 58.53 -40.16
CA ILE A 3 -3.47 57.09 -40.46
C ILE A 3 -4.37 56.44 -39.39
N SER A 4 -5.67 56.37 -39.69
CA SER A 4 -6.63 55.63 -38.89
C SER A 4 -6.84 54.23 -39.47
N ASN A 5 -6.76 53.25 -38.58
CA ASN A 5 -7.39 51.92 -38.63
C ASN A 5 -7.04 51.01 -39.82
N ASN A 6 -6.02 50.17 -39.59
CA ASN A 6 -5.91 48.88 -40.24
C ASN A 6 -5.43 47.84 -39.20
N SER A 7 -6.34 47.37 -38.35
CA SER A 7 -6.08 46.25 -37.44
C SER A 7 -7.27 45.28 -37.33
N ASP A 8 -8.08 45.19 -38.38
CA ASP A 8 -9.11 44.16 -38.53
C ASP A 8 -8.70 43.23 -39.67
N THR A 9 -7.96 42.17 -39.34
CA THR A 9 -7.88 40.92 -40.12
C THR A 9 -7.07 39.89 -39.33
N LEU A 10 -7.52 39.58 -38.11
CA LEU A 10 -7.17 38.29 -37.50
C LEU A 10 -7.89 37.22 -38.33
N ARG A 11 -7.10 36.43 -39.08
CA ARG A 11 -7.57 35.32 -39.89
C ARG A 11 -8.46 34.41 -39.05
N LYS A 12 -9.75 34.37 -39.37
CA LYS A 12 -10.60 33.21 -39.12
C LYS A 12 -10.15 32.09 -40.06
N ASP A 13 -9.01 31.48 -39.75
CA ASP A 13 -8.75 30.15 -40.28
C ASP A 13 -9.78 29.24 -39.61
N GLU A 14 -10.60 28.58 -40.43
CA GLU A 14 -11.67 27.68 -39.99
C GLU A 14 -11.10 26.69 -38.96
N CYS A 15 -11.58 26.80 -37.71
CA CYS A 15 -11.22 25.85 -36.67
C CYS A 15 -11.63 24.45 -37.16
N PRO A 16 -10.71 23.45 -37.19
CA PRO A 16 -11.02 22.09 -37.66
C PRO A 16 -12.13 21.41 -36.85
N LEU A 17 -12.41 21.94 -35.66
CA LEU A 17 -13.54 21.61 -34.82
C LEU A 17 -14.60 22.68 -35.13
N GLY A 18 -15.58 22.35 -35.98
CA GLY A 18 -16.69 23.25 -36.33
C GLY A 18 -17.44 23.79 -35.11
N GLU A 19 -18.44 24.65 -35.31
CA GLU A 19 -19.24 25.42 -34.32
C GLU A 19 -19.99 24.61 -33.22
N GLN A 20 -19.41 23.55 -32.66
CA GLN A 20 -19.68 23.16 -31.29
C GLN A 20 -18.87 24.09 -30.39
N ASP A 21 -19.54 24.77 -29.46
CA ASP A 21 -18.90 25.40 -28.28
C ASP A 21 -18.15 24.30 -27.51
N GLY A 22 -16.96 23.93 -27.99
CA GLY A 22 -16.11 22.93 -27.40
C GLY A 22 -15.44 23.53 -26.17
N MET A 23 -15.55 22.85 -25.04
CA MET A 23 -14.85 23.22 -23.81
C MET A 23 -13.35 23.34 -24.10
N LEU A 24 -12.77 24.50 -23.81
CA LEU A 24 -11.35 24.74 -24.06
C LEU A 24 -10.50 23.92 -23.09
N TYR A 25 -9.30 23.51 -23.51
CA TYR A 25 -8.37 22.72 -22.67
C TYR A 25 -8.10 23.38 -21.31
N GLY A 26 -7.89 24.70 -21.30
CA GLY A 26 -7.65 25.47 -20.08
C GLY A 26 -8.86 25.51 -19.15
N GLU A 27 -10.08 25.49 -19.71
CA GLU A 27 -11.33 25.45 -18.95
C GLU A 27 -11.56 24.06 -18.34
N TYR A 28 -11.35 23.00 -19.12
CA TYR A 28 -11.49 21.62 -18.66
C TYR A 28 -10.56 21.30 -17.48
N LEU A 29 -9.29 21.73 -17.55
CA LEU A 29 -8.30 21.50 -16.50
C LEU A 29 -8.27 22.57 -15.40
N GLN A 30 -9.05 23.65 -15.54
CA GLN A 30 -9.02 24.81 -14.63
C GLN A 30 -7.60 25.35 -14.43
N LEU A 31 -6.90 25.57 -15.54
CA LEU A 31 -5.49 26.01 -15.51
C LEU A 31 -5.31 27.40 -14.89
N ASP A 32 -6.36 28.23 -14.90
CA ASP A 32 -6.40 29.50 -14.17
C ASP A 32 -6.16 29.30 -12.66
N LYS A 33 -6.73 28.24 -12.07
CA LYS A 33 -6.51 27.92 -10.65
C LYS A 33 -5.18 27.22 -10.40
N ILE A 34 -4.79 26.31 -11.29
CA ILE A 34 -3.58 25.50 -11.09
C ILE A 34 -2.32 26.35 -11.32
N LEU A 35 -2.29 27.17 -12.36
CA LEU A 35 -1.12 27.95 -12.78
C LEU A 35 -1.04 29.35 -12.13
N ASP A 36 -1.99 29.70 -11.26
CA ASP A 36 -1.96 30.93 -10.44
C ASP A 36 -1.84 30.63 -8.93
N ALA A 37 -1.54 29.37 -8.58
CA ALA A 37 -1.37 28.93 -7.19
C ALA A 37 0.08 29.06 -6.65
N GLN A 38 1.01 29.59 -7.44
CA GLN A 38 2.46 29.63 -7.13
C GLN A 38 2.87 30.90 -6.40
N ARG A 39 2.48 31.03 -5.13
CA ARG A 39 2.81 32.17 -4.28
C ARG A 39 4.16 32.00 -3.56
N MET A 40 5.18 32.73 -3.99
CA MET A 40 6.52 32.76 -3.37
C MET A 40 6.59 33.78 -2.23
N LEU A 41 6.87 33.34 -1.01
CA LEU A 41 6.99 34.20 0.17
C LEU A 41 8.26 35.05 0.12
N SER A 42 9.36 34.53 -0.41
CA SER A 42 10.61 35.28 -0.56
C SER A 42 10.43 36.52 -1.45
N LYS A 43 9.58 36.41 -2.48
CA LYS A 43 9.20 37.52 -3.36
C LYS A 43 8.38 38.58 -2.64
N GLU A 44 7.46 38.20 -1.76
CA GLU A 44 6.66 39.14 -0.96
C GLU A 44 7.51 39.89 0.06
N ASN A 45 8.58 39.26 0.55
CA ASN A 45 9.53 39.82 1.49
C ASN A 45 10.69 40.59 0.82
N ASN A 46 10.60 40.87 -0.49
CA ASN A 46 11.62 41.57 -1.30
C ASN A 46 13.01 40.89 -1.35
N ALA A 47 13.08 39.59 -1.08
CA ALA A 47 14.30 38.79 -1.14
C ALA A 47 14.07 37.56 -2.03
N THR A 48 13.76 37.78 -3.32
CA THR A 48 13.31 36.70 -4.21
C THR A 48 14.38 35.63 -4.36
N VAL A 49 14.06 34.40 -3.92
CA VAL A 49 14.90 33.22 -4.10
C VAL A 49 14.29 32.37 -5.21
N HIS A 50 15.05 32.14 -6.28
CA HIS A 50 14.58 31.46 -7.49
C HIS A 50 14.04 30.04 -7.20
N ASP A 51 14.78 29.27 -6.39
CA ASP A 51 14.47 27.85 -6.15
C ASP A 51 13.26 27.63 -5.23
N GLU A 52 12.71 28.68 -4.60
CA GLU A 52 11.43 28.59 -3.91
C GLU A 52 10.30 28.19 -4.88
N HIS A 53 10.36 28.62 -6.14
CA HIS A 53 9.37 28.23 -7.15
C HIS A 53 9.41 26.72 -7.42
N LEU A 54 10.61 26.14 -7.53
CA LEU A 54 10.80 24.69 -7.69
C LEU A 54 10.27 23.93 -6.48
N PHE A 55 10.52 24.44 -5.26
CA PHE A 55 10.00 23.88 -4.03
C PHE A 55 8.47 23.83 -4.05
N ILE A 56 7.79 24.93 -4.41
CA ILE A 56 6.32 25.01 -4.47
C ILE A 56 5.76 24.04 -5.52
N ILE A 57 6.25 24.10 -6.76
CA ILE A 57 5.74 23.25 -7.86
C ILE A 57 5.92 21.76 -7.52
N THR A 58 7.05 21.39 -6.92
CA THR A 58 7.30 19.99 -6.53
C THR A 58 6.25 19.51 -5.54
N HIS A 59 5.97 20.29 -4.48
CA HIS A 59 4.98 19.92 -3.47
C HIS A 59 3.55 19.93 -4.03
N GLN A 60 3.20 20.88 -4.90
CA GLN A 60 1.90 20.90 -5.59
C GLN A 60 1.71 19.66 -6.45
N ALA A 61 2.73 19.24 -7.20
CA ALA A 61 2.68 18.02 -7.99
C ALA A 61 2.51 16.77 -7.11
N TYR A 62 3.21 16.68 -5.96
CA TYR A 62 2.98 15.61 -4.98
C TYR A 62 1.52 15.58 -4.50
N GLU A 63 0.96 16.73 -4.12
CA GLU A 63 -0.41 16.81 -3.61
C GLU A 63 -1.47 16.47 -4.68
N LEU A 64 -1.23 16.77 -5.96
CA LEU A 64 -2.10 16.32 -7.07
C LEU A 64 -2.07 14.79 -7.19
N TRP A 65 -0.90 14.17 -7.12
CA TRP A 65 -0.77 12.72 -7.15
C TRP A 65 -1.33 12.04 -5.90
N PHE A 66 -1.16 12.64 -4.72
CA PHE A 66 -1.80 12.14 -3.49
C PHE A 66 -3.32 12.14 -3.62
N LYS A 67 -3.91 13.20 -4.21
CA LYS A 67 -5.34 13.24 -4.50
C LYS A 67 -5.77 12.11 -5.42
N GLN A 68 -4.99 11.83 -6.48
CA GLN A 68 -5.28 10.70 -7.38
C GLN A 68 -5.19 9.36 -6.64
N VAL A 69 -4.16 9.15 -5.80
CA VAL A 69 -4.02 7.93 -4.99
C VAL A 69 -5.20 7.76 -4.05
N ILE A 70 -5.64 8.82 -3.37
CA ILE A 70 -6.82 8.77 -2.48
C ILE A 70 -8.08 8.41 -3.28
N TYR A 71 -8.26 8.99 -4.47
CA TYR A 71 -9.40 8.70 -5.33
C TYR A 71 -9.45 7.23 -5.75
N GLU A 72 -8.32 6.65 -6.15
CA GLU A 72 -8.20 5.23 -6.46
C GLU A 72 -8.45 4.35 -5.22
N LEU A 73 -7.82 4.69 -4.09
CA LEU A 73 -7.96 3.95 -2.83
C LEU A 73 -9.41 3.92 -2.34
N ASP A 74 -10.10 5.06 -2.35
CA ASP A 74 -11.50 5.15 -1.93
C ASP A 74 -12.38 4.31 -2.84
N SER A 75 -12.14 4.35 -4.14
CA SER A 75 -12.90 3.53 -5.07
C SER A 75 -12.66 2.02 -4.88
N VAL A 76 -11.43 1.61 -4.59
CA VAL A 76 -11.11 0.21 -4.22
C VAL A 76 -11.78 -0.17 -2.90
N ARG A 77 -11.70 0.68 -1.86
CA ARG A 77 -12.38 0.47 -0.57
C ARG A 77 -13.88 0.29 -0.75
N THR A 78 -14.53 1.10 -1.60
CA THR A 78 -15.95 0.96 -1.92
C THR A 78 -16.28 -0.39 -2.56
N ILE A 79 -15.44 -0.87 -3.50
CA ILE A 79 -15.64 -2.18 -4.12
C ILE A 79 -15.56 -3.31 -3.08
N PHE A 80 -14.60 -3.25 -2.16
CA PHE A 80 -14.45 -4.25 -1.11
C PHE A 80 -15.55 -4.20 -0.04
N ASN A 81 -16.11 -3.02 0.23
CA ASN A 81 -17.12 -2.81 1.28
C ASN A 81 -18.54 -3.29 0.88
N ASN A 82 -18.67 -4.00 -0.25
CA ASN A 82 -19.95 -4.55 -0.67
C ASN A 82 -20.37 -5.72 0.24
N TYR A 83 -21.65 -5.76 0.66
CA TYR A 83 -22.18 -6.70 1.66
C TYR A 83 -21.99 -8.18 1.30
N GLN A 84 -21.89 -8.51 0.02
CA GLN A 84 -21.71 -9.88 -0.47
C GLN A 84 -20.24 -10.30 -0.60
N GLY A 85 -19.30 -9.42 -0.27
CA GLY A 85 -17.88 -9.60 -0.56
C GLY A 85 -17.50 -9.10 -1.96
N LEU A 86 -16.23 -9.32 -2.33
CA LEU A 86 -15.70 -8.93 -3.63
C LEU A 86 -16.24 -9.86 -4.72
N ASP A 87 -17.00 -9.30 -5.67
CA ASP A 87 -17.36 -10.03 -6.89
C ASP A 87 -16.09 -10.29 -7.72
N GLU A 88 -15.89 -11.54 -8.14
CA GLU A 88 -14.75 -11.94 -8.95
C GLU A 88 -14.66 -11.12 -10.25
N SER A 89 -15.80 -10.68 -10.80
CA SER A 89 -15.87 -9.81 -11.99
C SER A 89 -15.18 -8.45 -11.78
N GLN A 90 -15.17 -7.95 -10.54
CA GLN A 90 -14.59 -6.66 -10.17
C GLN A 90 -13.11 -6.77 -9.77
N THR A 91 -12.57 -7.98 -9.64
CA THR A 91 -11.18 -8.21 -9.21
C THR A 91 -10.18 -7.57 -10.18
N LEU A 92 -10.43 -7.66 -11.49
CA LEU A 92 -9.58 -7.02 -12.50
C LEU A 92 -9.58 -5.50 -12.39
N GLU A 93 -10.72 -4.90 -12.05
CA GLU A 93 -10.81 -3.45 -11.83
C GLU A 93 -10.00 -3.03 -10.60
N VAL A 94 -10.10 -3.79 -9.50
CA VAL A 94 -9.29 -3.57 -8.30
C VAL A 94 -7.79 -3.68 -8.62
N LEU A 95 -7.38 -4.73 -9.33
CA LEU A 95 -5.98 -4.93 -9.74
C LEU A 95 -5.46 -3.79 -10.61
N LYS A 96 -6.26 -3.35 -11.60
CA LYS A 96 -5.93 -2.22 -12.46
C LYS A 96 -5.67 -0.95 -11.64
N ARG A 97 -6.50 -0.67 -10.64
CA ARG A 97 -6.40 0.53 -9.80
C ARG A 97 -5.24 0.45 -8.80
N LEU A 98 -5.03 -0.70 -8.17
CA LEU A 98 -3.86 -0.92 -7.30
C LEU A 98 -2.55 -0.83 -8.11
N SER A 99 -2.51 -1.41 -9.32
CA SER A 99 -1.38 -1.28 -10.23
C SER A 99 -1.11 0.18 -10.62
N ARG A 100 -2.18 0.95 -10.88
CA ARG A 100 -2.07 2.40 -11.11
C ARG A 100 -1.46 3.13 -9.91
N ILE A 101 -1.92 2.83 -8.68
CA ILE A 101 -1.33 3.40 -7.45
C ILE A 101 0.16 3.06 -7.37
N VAL A 102 0.55 1.81 -7.65
CA VAL A 102 1.96 1.40 -7.68
C VAL A 102 2.78 2.23 -8.68
N LEU A 103 2.27 2.48 -9.89
CA LEU A 103 2.97 3.31 -10.87
C LEU A 103 3.08 4.79 -10.43
N ILE A 104 2.03 5.35 -9.82
CA ILE A 104 2.07 6.70 -9.27
C ILE A 104 3.12 6.78 -8.15
N LEU A 105 3.15 5.82 -7.22
CA LEU A 105 4.13 5.79 -6.13
C LEU A 105 5.58 5.63 -6.63
N LYS A 106 5.80 4.90 -7.74
CA LYS A 106 7.12 4.85 -8.41
C LYS A 106 7.54 6.23 -8.90
N LEU A 107 6.64 6.93 -9.61
CA LEU A 107 6.89 8.30 -10.08
C LEU A 107 7.18 9.24 -8.90
N LEU A 108 6.41 9.16 -7.82
CA LEU A 108 6.60 9.98 -6.63
C LEU A 108 7.94 9.72 -5.94
N ALA A 109 8.39 8.47 -5.90
CA ALA A 109 9.70 8.12 -5.34
C ALA A 109 10.86 8.72 -6.17
N ASP A 110 10.71 8.75 -7.49
CA ASP A 110 11.73 9.29 -8.40
C ASP A 110 11.70 10.83 -8.48
N GLN A 111 10.53 11.44 -8.26
CA GLN A 111 10.33 12.89 -8.24
C GLN A 111 11.19 13.62 -7.19
N VAL A 112 11.63 12.93 -6.13
CA VAL A 112 12.56 13.50 -5.13
C VAL A 112 13.85 14.00 -5.78
N MET A 113 14.31 13.32 -6.84
CA MET A 113 15.54 13.70 -7.55
C MET A 113 15.45 15.08 -8.23
N ILE A 114 14.24 15.55 -8.56
CA ILE A 114 14.03 16.90 -9.10
C ILE A 114 14.31 17.95 -8.03
N LEU A 115 13.85 17.72 -6.80
CA LEU A 115 14.09 18.66 -5.70
C LEU A 115 15.54 18.61 -5.21
N GLU A 116 16.23 17.49 -5.41
CA GLU A 116 17.65 17.34 -5.11
C GLU A 116 18.59 18.18 -6.00
N THR A 117 18.09 18.82 -7.06
CA THR A 117 18.88 19.75 -7.88
C THR A 117 19.06 21.10 -7.21
N MET A 118 18.19 21.46 -6.25
CA MET A 118 18.33 22.66 -5.42
C MET A 118 19.48 22.46 -4.43
N THR A 119 20.34 23.47 -4.27
CA THR A 119 21.46 23.36 -3.32
C THR A 119 21.00 23.64 -1.88
N PRO A 120 21.69 23.09 -0.87
CA PRO A 120 21.38 23.42 0.52
C PRO A 120 21.52 24.91 0.85
N LEU A 121 22.43 25.63 0.17
CA LEU A 121 22.62 27.07 0.37
C LEU A 121 21.40 27.85 -0.12
N ASP A 122 20.93 27.56 -1.34
CA ASP A 122 19.72 28.19 -1.90
C ASP A 122 18.49 27.88 -1.03
N PHE A 123 18.39 26.64 -0.52
CA PHE A 123 17.32 26.27 0.41
C PHE A 123 17.34 27.10 1.71
N MET A 124 18.53 27.41 2.25
CA MET A 124 18.63 28.24 3.46
C MET A 124 18.12 29.66 3.24
N GLU A 125 18.26 30.23 2.04
CA GLU A 125 17.86 31.61 1.76
C GLU A 125 16.35 31.85 1.92
N PHE A 126 15.51 30.85 1.67
CA PHE A 126 14.05 30.98 1.82
C PHE A 126 13.44 30.14 2.94
N ARG A 127 14.23 29.29 3.62
CA ARG A 127 13.75 28.41 4.69
C ARG A 127 13.08 29.15 5.84
N GLU A 128 13.54 30.37 6.15
CA GLU A 128 12.99 31.17 7.26
C GLU A 128 11.52 31.52 7.04
N TYR A 129 11.10 31.74 5.79
CA TYR A 129 9.72 32.06 5.43
C TYR A 129 8.76 30.87 5.59
N LEU A 130 9.28 29.64 5.65
CA LEU A 130 8.47 28.43 5.77
C LEU A 130 8.01 28.17 7.21
N CYS A 131 8.62 28.76 8.24
CA CYS A 131 8.26 28.47 9.62
C CYS A 131 6.87 29.04 9.97
N PRO A 132 5.95 28.28 10.61
CA PRO A 132 6.07 26.92 11.15
C PRO A 132 5.57 25.80 10.22
N ALA A 133 5.30 26.11 8.94
CA ALA A 133 4.79 25.16 7.97
C ALA A 133 5.76 23.98 7.74
N SER A 134 5.19 22.79 7.60
CA SER A 134 5.95 21.57 7.39
C SER A 134 5.13 20.47 6.72
N GLY A 135 5.80 19.52 6.06
CA GLY A 135 5.16 18.35 5.46
C GLY A 135 4.38 17.48 6.45
N PHE A 136 4.57 17.67 7.76
CA PHE A 136 3.70 17.09 8.80
C PHE A 136 2.23 17.49 8.66
N GLN A 137 1.97 18.65 8.03
CA GLN A 137 0.65 19.23 7.80
C GLN A 137 0.03 18.77 6.48
N SER A 138 0.65 17.86 5.72
CA SER A 138 0.01 17.27 4.55
C SER A 138 -1.16 16.38 5.00
N VAL A 139 -2.37 16.91 4.87
CA VAL A 139 -3.62 16.20 5.17
C VAL A 139 -3.71 14.95 4.30
N GLN A 140 -3.47 15.08 2.99
CA GLN A 140 -3.61 13.98 2.06
C GLN A 140 -2.64 12.83 2.34
N PHE A 141 -1.40 13.13 2.73
CA PHE A 141 -0.46 12.07 3.14
C PHE A 141 -0.96 11.27 4.35
N ARG A 142 -1.57 11.95 5.35
CA ARG A 142 -2.21 11.27 6.49
C ARG A 142 -3.44 10.47 6.10
N LEU A 143 -4.25 11.00 5.18
CA LEU A 143 -5.40 10.28 4.65
C LEU A 143 -4.97 8.99 3.93
N ILE A 144 -3.89 9.01 3.14
CA ILE A 144 -3.35 7.80 2.49
C ILE A 144 -2.93 6.77 3.54
N GLU A 145 -2.15 7.18 4.55
CA GLU A 145 -1.73 6.28 5.63
C GLU A 145 -2.93 5.64 6.35
N ASN A 146 -3.90 6.46 6.77
CA ASN A 146 -5.08 6.00 7.51
C ASN A 146 -5.96 5.08 6.65
N LYS A 147 -6.25 5.47 5.40
CA LYS A 147 -7.05 4.68 4.46
C LYS A 147 -6.38 3.37 4.06
N LEU A 148 -5.05 3.30 4.01
CA LEU A 148 -4.33 2.04 3.83
C LEU A 148 -4.51 1.13 5.05
N GLY A 149 -4.39 1.67 6.26
CA GLY A 149 -4.58 0.94 7.52
C GLY A 149 -3.52 1.22 8.59
N MET A 150 -2.82 2.35 8.52
CA MET A 150 -1.83 2.74 9.52
C MET A 150 -2.50 3.08 10.85
N LYS A 151 -2.30 2.22 11.85
CA LYS A 151 -2.83 2.42 13.20
C LYS A 151 -2.04 3.45 14.00
N GLN A 152 -2.72 4.10 14.94
CA GLN A 152 -2.13 5.19 15.74
C GLN A 152 -1.02 4.71 16.67
N GLU A 153 -1.22 3.57 17.31
CA GLU A 153 -0.26 2.93 18.22
C GLU A 153 1.06 2.57 17.53
N ASN A 154 1.05 2.36 16.21
CA ASN A 154 2.23 2.05 15.42
C ASN A 154 3.07 3.29 15.10
N ARG A 155 2.49 4.48 15.17
CA ARG A 155 3.20 5.73 14.94
C ARG A 155 4.20 6.00 16.07
N VAL A 156 5.35 6.57 15.72
CA VAL A 156 6.37 7.00 16.69
C VAL A 156 5.83 8.16 17.53
N ARG A 157 6.27 8.29 18.80
CA ARG A 157 5.70 9.23 19.80
C ARG A 157 5.48 10.67 19.31
N PHE A 158 6.43 11.23 18.56
CA PHE A 158 6.28 12.58 17.99
C PHE A 158 5.04 12.70 17.07
N ASN A 159 4.66 11.61 16.40
CA ASN A 159 3.51 11.51 15.51
C ASN A 159 2.25 10.96 16.18
N GLN A 160 2.26 10.61 17.47
CA GLN A 160 1.08 10.05 18.15
C GLN A 160 0.00 11.10 18.44
N ASN A 161 0.34 12.39 18.41
CA ASN A 161 -0.61 13.49 18.45
C ASN A 161 -0.51 14.31 17.16
N TYR A 162 -0.46 13.66 15.99
CA TYR A 162 -0.30 14.36 14.72
C TYR A 162 -1.42 15.39 14.44
N LEU A 163 -2.59 15.26 15.08
CA LEU A 163 -3.71 16.21 15.02
C LEU A 163 -3.33 17.63 15.49
N CYS A 164 -2.38 17.77 16.43
CA CYS A 164 -1.98 19.08 16.93
C CYS A 164 -1.29 19.94 15.85
N VAL A 165 -0.78 19.31 14.79
CA VAL A 165 -0.08 19.98 13.69
C VAL A 165 -1.07 20.66 12.72
N PHE A 166 -2.33 20.22 12.68
CA PHE A 166 -3.35 20.72 11.74
C PHE A 166 -4.11 21.96 12.23
N GLY A 167 -3.94 22.35 13.50
CA GLY A 167 -4.23 23.66 14.09
C GLY A 167 -5.55 24.35 13.74
N ARG A 168 -5.68 24.88 12.52
CA ARG A 168 -6.78 25.76 12.05
C ARG A 168 -7.53 25.24 10.82
N ASP A 169 -7.16 24.09 10.27
CA ASP A 169 -7.88 23.48 9.14
C ASP A 169 -8.97 22.52 9.63
N GLU A 170 -10.15 23.07 9.93
CA GLU A 170 -11.30 22.29 10.41
C GLU A 170 -11.71 21.19 9.42
N LYS A 171 -11.65 21.47 8.11
CA LYS A 171 -12.00 20.49 7.07
C LYS A 171 -10.98 19.36 7.00
N GLY A 172 -9.70 19.67 7.11
CA GLY A 172 -8.63 18.68 7.16
C GLY A 172 -8.74 17.78 8.39
N LEU A 173 -9.04 18.37 9.56
CA LEU A 173 -9.26 17.61 10.80
C LEU A 173 -10.47 16.68 10.71
N GLU A 174 -11.59 17.16 10.16
CA GLU A 174 -12.78 16.33 9.93
C GLU A 174 -12.49 15.17 8.98
N ALA A 175 -11.79 15.43 7.87
CA ALA A 175 -11.40 14.39 6.91
C ALA A 175 -10.50 13.32 7.55
N ILE A 176 -9.56 13.74 8.40
CA ILE A 176 -8.68 12.83 9.14
C ILE A 176 -9.49 11.98 10.11
N ALA A 177 -10.34 12.59 10.94
CA ALA A 177 -11.18 11.86 11.89
C ALA A 177 -12.09 10.84 11.19
N LYS A 178 -12.63 11.22 10.01
CA LYS A 178 -13.39 10.30 9.16
C LYS A 178 -12.53 9.15 8.64
N SER A 179 -11.30 9.42 8.22
CA SER A 179 -10.38 8.39 7.72
C SER A 179 -9.94 7.37 8.78
N GLU A 180 -9.95 7.74 10.06
CA GLU A 180 -9.64 6.82 11.17
C GLU A 180 -10.82 5.92 11.55
N THR A 181 -12.05 6.39 11.30
CA THR A 181 -13.28 5.67 11.68
C THR A 181 -13.82 4.79 10.55
N GLU A 182 -13.65 5.21 9.30
CA GLU A 182 -14.07 4.40 8.15
C GLU A 182 -13.19 3.13 8.00
N PRO A 183 -13.74 2.03 7.44
CA PRO A 183 -12.97 0.82 7.15
C PRO A 183 -11.73 1.09 6.29
N SER A 184 -10.56 0.74 6.80
CA SER A 184 -9.30 0.83 6.04
C SER A 184 -9.20 -0.28 4.99
N LEU A 185 -8.34 -0.11 3.98
CA LEU A 185 -8.08 -1.15 2.99
C LEU A 185 -7.54 -2.43 3.65
N ALA A 186 -6.65 -2.31 4.64
CA ALA A 186 -6.15 -3.46 5.39
C ALA A 186 -7.25 -4.26 6.08
N TYR A 187 -8.19 -3.58 6.74
CA TYR A 187 -9.34 -4.24 7.38
C TYR A 187 -10.25 -4.92 6.35
N LEU A 188 -10.53 -4.25 5.23
CA LEU A 188 -11.36 -4.80 4.16
C LEU A 188 -10.70 -6.02 3.48
N VAL A 189 -9.40 -5.98 3.26
CA VAL A 189 -8.60 -7.09 2.72
C VAL A 189 -8.57 -8.24 3.71
N GLU A 190 -8.39 -7.97 5.00
CA GLU A 190 -8.45 -8.97 6.07
C GLU A 190 -9.79 -9.72 6.05
N GLN A 191 -10.90 -9.00 6.04
CA GLN A 191 -12.25 -9.57 5.96
C GLN A 191 -12.45 -10.41 4.68
N TRP A 192 -11.89 -9.96 3.55
CA TRP A 192 -11.92 -10.73 2.30
C TRP A 192 -11.08 -12.02 2.40
N LEU A 193 -9.89 -11.96 2.99
CA LEU A 193 -9.03 -13.13 3.20
C LEU A 193 -9.67 -14.18 4.11
N GLU A 194 -10.43 -13.77 5.12
CA GLU A 194 -11.17 -14.68 6.01
C GLU A 194 -12.24 -15.51 5.31
N ARG A 195 -12.68 -15.06 4.13
CA ARG A 195 -13.66 -15.74 3.26
C ARG A 195 -13.02 -16.54 2.12
N THR A 196 -11.70 -16.71 2.14
CA THR A 196 -10.98 -17.49 1.11
C THR A 196 -11.55 -18.91 1.06
N PRO A 197 -12.00 -19.40 -0.11
CA PRO A 197 -12.57 -20.73 -0.22
C PRO A 197 -11.52 -21.81 0.06
N GLY A 198 -11.92 -22.82 0.84
CA GLY A 198 -11.10 -23.98 1.22
C GLY A 198 -10.52 -23.90 2.64
N LEU A 199 -10.76 -22.80 3.36
CA LEU A 199 -10.49 -22.67 4.79
C LEU A 199 -11.52 -23.39 5.66
N GLU A 200 -12.67 -23.77 5.11
CA GLU A 200 -13.76 -24.40 5.85
C GLU A 200 -13.37 -25.79 6.37
N THR A 201 -13.70 -26.08 7.63
CA THR A 201 -13.39 -27.36 8.29
C THR A 201 -14.12 -28.54 7.65
N ASP A 202 -15.35 -28.31 7.23
CA ASP A 202 -16.23 -29.34 6.63
C ASP A 202 -16.02 -29.46 5.12
N GLY A 203 -15.19 -28.59 4.54
CA GLY A 203 -14.85 -28.55 3.12
C GLY A 203 -13.45 -29.10 2.84
N PHE A 204 -12.61 -28.29 2.21
CA PHE A 204 -11.25 -28.71 1.88
C PHE A 204 -10.35 -28.84 3.12
N ASN A 205 -10.65 -28.11 4.20
CA ASN A 205 -9.87 -28.06 5.44
C ASN A 205 -8.37 -27.84 5.17
N PHE A 206 -8.06 -26.74 4.47
CA PHE A 206 -6.67 -26.41 4.14
C PHE A 206 -5.80 -26.37 5.41
N TRP A 207 -6.26 -25.72 6.48
CA TRP A 207 -5.45 -25.52 7.67
C TRP A 207 -5.13 -26.82 8.42
N GLY A 208 -6.09 -27.74 8.53
CA GLY A 208 -5.84 -29.05 9.14
C GLY A 208 -4.84 -29.89 8.33
N LYS A 209 -4.94 -29.88 7.00
CA LYS A 209 -3.98 -30.57 6.12
C LYS A 209 -2.60 -29.92 6.17
N TYR A 210 -2.55 -28.59 6.18
CA TYR A 210 -1.32 -27.83 6.32
C TYR A 210 -0.61 -28.17 7.63
N LYS A 211 -1.32 -28.13 8.77
CA LYS A 211 -0.79 -28.51 10.10
C LYS A 211 -0.19 -29.92 10.07
N LYS A 212 -0.95 -30.91 9.58
CA LYS A 212 -0.48 -32.29 9.47
C LYS A 212 0.80 -32.43 8.62
N ASN A 213 0.87 -31.72 7.51
CA ASN A 213 2.04 -31.77 6.62
C ASN A 213 3.25 -31.05 7.22
N VAL A 214 3.05 -29.96 7.96
CA VAL A 214 4.11 -29.29 8.73
C VAL A 214 4.66 -30.23 9.80
N GLU A 215 3.79 -30.87 10.58
CA GLU A 215 4.18 -31.82 11.63
C GLU A 215 4.98 -32.99 11.04
N PHE A 216 4.51 -33.57 9.95
CA PHE A 216 5.22 -34.64 9.24
C PHE A 216 6.59 -34.20 8.69
N MET A 217 6.66 -32.99 8.11
CA MET A 217 7.92 -32.41 7.64
C MET A 217 8.90 -32.19 8.79
N LEU A 218 8.45 -31.62 9.90
CA LEU A 218 9.27 -31.36 11.09
C LEU A 218 9.76 -32.67 11.73
N GLU A 219 8.92 -33.70 11.81
CA GLU A 219 9.31 -35.02 12.29
C GLU A 219 10.40 -35.65 11.43
N LYS A 220 10.26 -35.56 10.10
CA LYS A 220 11.30 -36.04 9.18
C LYS A 220 12.61 -35.29 9.37
N TYR A 221 12.56 -33.96 9.44
CA TYR A 221 13.75 -33.13 9.70
C TYR A 221 14.41 -33.48 11.04
N TYR A 222 13.61 -33.74 12.08
CA TYR A 222 14.13 -34.15 13.38
C TYR A 222 14.88 -35.49 13.29
N ASN A 223 14.28 -36.50 12.65
CA ASN A 223 14.90 -37.80 12.48
C ASN A 223 16.21 -37.73 11.66
N GLU A 224 16.22 -36.95 10.57
CA GLU A 224 17.43 -36.68 9.78
C GLU A 224 18.51 -35.94 10.59
N SER A 225 18.09 -35.04 11.48
CA SER A 225 19.02 -34.31 12.37
C SER A 225 19.66 -35.25 13.38
N CYS A 226 18.88 -36.14 14.01
CA CYS A 226 19.37 -37.14 14.97
C CYS A 226 20.34 -38.16 14.35
N ASN A 227 20.11 -38.53 13.09
CA ASN A 227 20.90 -39.52 12.35
C ASN A 227 22.17 -38.94 11.69
N ALA A 228 22.49 -37.66 11.87
CA ALA A 228 23.69 -37.06 11.32
C ALA A 228 24.96 -37.64 11.97
N GLU A 229 25.91 -38.11 11.14
CA GLU A 229 27.13 -38.80 11.59
C GLU A 229 28.08 -37.88 12.37
N ASN A 230 28.16 -36.61 11.99
CA ASN A 230 29.04 -35.63 12.62
C ASN A 230 28.32 -34.90 13.78
N GLU A 231 28.92 -34.91 14.97
CA GLU A 231 28.35 -34.29 16.17
C GLU A 231 28.12 -32.78 16.02
N SER A 232 29.03 -32.06 15.34
CA SER A 232 28.88 -30.62 15.09
C SER A 232 27.73 -30.33 14.13
N GLU A 233 27.57 -31.17 13.10
CA GLU A 233 26.47 -31.06 12.15
C GLU A 233 25.12 -31.39 12.80
N ARG A 234 25.08 -32.44 13.63
CA ARG A 234 23.90 -32.82 14.41
C ARG A 234 23.44 -31.69 15.34
N ALA A 235 24.37 -31.07 16.08
CA ALA A 235 24.04 -29.96 16.96
C ALA A 235 23.48 -28.76 16.20
N TYR A 236 24.06 -28.42 15.04
CA TYR A 236 23.56 -27.35 14.18
C TYR A 236 22.15 -27.65 13.65
N LYS A 237 21.93 -28.87 13.11
CA LYS A 237 20.63 -29.27 12.55
C LYS A 237 19.52 -29.32 13.61
N LEU A 238 19.83 -29.79 14.83
CA LEU A 238 18.87 -29.79 15.94
C LEU A 238 18.50 -28.35 16.36
N ALA A 239 19.47 -27.44 16.44
CA ALA A 239 19.20 -26.03 16.74
C ALA A 239 18.37 -25.35 15.64
N ASP A 240 18.61 -25.68 14.37
CA ASP A 240 17.80 -25.20 13.24
C ASP A 240 16.38 -25.77 13.27
N TYR A 241 16.23 -27.06 13.61
CA TYR A 241 14.93 -27.69 13.83
C TYR A 241 14.12 -26.99 14.93
N GLU A 242 14.72 -26.72 16.10
CA GLU A 242 14.02 -26.03 17.19
C GLU A 242 13.54 -24.64 16.78
N LYS A 243 14.38 -23.89 16.05
CA LYS A 243 14.00 -22.58 15.49
C LYS A 243 12.84 -22.70 14.52
N ARG A 244 12.90 -23.63 13.55
CA ARG A 244 11.81 -23.86 12.58
C ARG A 244 10.52 -24.25 13.27
N LYS A 245 10.59 -25.17 14.25
CA LYS A 245 9.45 -25.59 15.04
C LYS A 245 8.79 -24.39 15.74
N SER A 246 9.57 -23.58 16.44
CA SER A 246 9.08 -22.36 17.08
C SER A 246 8.43 -21.37 16.09
N LEU A 247 9.01 -21.23 14.89
CA LEU A 247 8.43 -20.40 13.83
C LEU A 247 7.06 -20.94 13.37
N PHE A 248 6.92 -22.24 13.11
CA PHE A 248 5.65 -22.83 12.71
C PHE A 248 4.62 -22.82 13.84
N ASP A 249 5.02 -23.12 15.07
CA ASP A 249 4.17 -23.05 16.27
C ASP A 249 3.54 -21.64 16.41
N SER A 250 4.30 -20.60 16.07
CA SER A 250 3.81 -19.22 16.08
C SER A 250 2.64 -18.93 15.12
N VAL A 251 2.42 -19.77 14.12
CA VAL A 251 1.29 -19.67 13.18
C VAL A 251 0.26 -20.75 13.44
N LEU A 252 0.68 -21.97 13.79
CA LEU A 252 -0.22 -23.09 14.05
C LEU A 252 -1.07 -22.87 15.31
N GLU A 253 -0.49 -22.27 16.34
CA GLU A 253 -1.17 -22.00 17.61
C GLU A 253 -1.83 -20.60 17.63
N PRO A 254 -3.17 -20.51 17.68
CA PRO A 254 -3.88 -19.23 17.63
C PRO A 254 -3.53 -18.30 18.80
N SER A 255 -3.24 -18.85 19.97
CA SER A 255 -2.88 -18.08 21.17
C SER A 255 -1.58 -17.30 20.99
N ILE A 256 -0.55 -17.95 20.43
CA ILE A 256 0.75 -17.33 20.13
C ILE A 256 0.58 -16.26 19.05
N HIS A 257 -0.15 -16.59 17.98
CA HIS A 257 -0.45 -15.64 16.91
C HIS A 257 -1.15 -14.37 17.45
N ASN A 258 -2.20 -14.53 18.26
CA ASN A 258 -2.95 -13.41 18.83
C ASN A 258 -2.07 -12.56 19.76
N ALA A 259 -1.14 -13.17 20.50
CA ALA A 259 -0.17 -12.42 21.31
C ALA A 259 0.78 -11.56 20.43
N LEU A 260 1.19 -12.05 19.26
CA LEU A 260 2.01 -11.29 18.31
C LEU A 260 1.22 -10.14 17.67
N VAL A 261 -0.08 -10.32 17.40
CA VAL A 261 -0.97 -9.25 16.93
C VAL A 261 -1.10 -8.16 17.98
N GLN A 262 -1.31 -8.53 19.25
CA GLN A 262 -1.41 -7.56 20.36
C GLN A 262 -0.14 -6.74 20.57
N ARG A 263 1.04 -7.33 20.31
CA ARG A 263 2.33 -6.62 20.38
C ARG A 263 2.62 -5.75 19.16
N GLY A 264 1.80 -5.83 18.10
CA GLY A 264 2.08 -5.14 16.85
C GLY A 264 3.24 -5.76 16.06
N GLU A 265 3.51 -7.05 16.24
CA GLU A 265 4.44 -7.82 15.40
C GLU A 265 3.74 -8.47 14.19
N ARG A 266 2.41 -8.67 14.30
CA ARG A 266 1.51 -9.05 13.21
C ARG A 266 0.35 -8.06 13.10
N ARG A 267 -0.38 -8.06 11.98
CA ARG A 267 -1.51 -7.16 11.70
C ARG A 267 -2.80 -7.93 11.47
N PHE A 268 -2.74 -8.99 10.67
CA PHE A 268 -3.87 -9.81 10.28
C PHE A 268 -4.39 -10.70 11.40
N THR A 269 -5.69 -10.96 11.38
CA THR A 269 -6.28 -12.09 12.12
C THR A 269 -5.67 -13.42 11.69
N HIS A 270 -5.79 -14.41 12.59
CA HIS A 270 -5.30 -15.77 12.33
C HIS A 270 -5.90 -16.34 11.05
N LYS A 271 -7.21 -16.17 10.85
CA LYS A 271 -7.93 -16.70 9.70
C LYS A 271 -7.59 -15.97 8.40
N ALA A 272 -7.39 -14.65 8.42
CA ALA A 272 -6.91 -13.91 7.26
C ALA A 272 -5.51 -14.36 6.84
N LEU A 273 -4.62 -14.62 7.82
CA LEU A 273 -3.29 -15.15 7.56
C LEU A 273 -3.35 -16.53 6.87
N GLN A 274 -4.27 -17.42 7.31
CA GLN A 274 -4.49 -18.71 6.66
C GLN A 274 -4.92 -18.54 5.18
N GLY A 275 -5.85 -17.61 4.91
CA GLY A 275 -6.29 -17.29 3.55
C GLY A 275 -5.15 -16.79 2.67
N ALA A 276 -4.31 -15.91 3.20
CA ALA A 276 -3.15 -15.39 2.47
C ALA A 276 -2.11 -16.49 2.16
N ILE A 277 -1.84 -17.40 3.11
CA ILE A 277 -0.99 -18.58 2.90
C ILE A 277 -1.59 -19.48 1.81
N MET A 278 -2.91 -19.73 1.87
CA MET A 278 -3.61 -20.55 0.89
C MET A 278 -3.51 -19.99 -0.53
N ILE A 279 -3.81 -18.69 -0.71
CA ILE A 279 -3.67 -18.00 -2.00
C ILE A 279 -2.23 -18.09 -2.50
N THR A 280 -1.24 -17.98 -1.61
CA THR A 280 0.17 -18.04 -2.00
C THR A 280 0.59 -19.43 -2.49
N PHE A 281 0.13 -20.51 -1.84
CA PHE A 281 0.45 -21.88 -2.28
C PHE A 281 -0.25 -22.28 -3.57
N TYR A 282 -1.51 -21.88 -3.75
CA TYR A 282 -2.32 -22.26 -4.90
C TYR A 282 -2.46 -21.13 -5.93
N ARG A 283 -1.51 -20.21 -5.98
CA ARG A 283 -1.49 -19.05 -6.91
C ARG A 283 -1.59 -19.41 -8.39
N ASP A 284 -1.22 -20.63 -8.75
CA ASP A 284 -1.26 -21.12 -10.13
C ASP A 284 -2.67 -21.57 -10.54
N GLU A 285 -3.61 -21.68 -9.59
CA GLU A 285 -5.00 -21.99 -9.87
C GLU A 285 -5.75 -20.76 -10.42
N PRO A 286 -6.65 -20.91 -11.41
CA PRO A 286 -7.29 -19.78 -12.09
C PRO A 286 -7.94 -18.77 -11.15
N ARG A 287 -8.75 -19.23 -10.18
CA ARG A 287 -9.43 -18.36 -9.21
C ARG A 287 -8.49 -17.72 -8.18
N PHE A 288 -7.27 -18.22 -7.99
CA PHE A 288 -6.29 -17.63 -7.05
C PHE A 288 -5.18 -16.81 -7.73
N SER A 289 -5.04 -16.90 -9.05
CA SER A 289 -4.08 -16.09 -9.81
C SER A 289 -4.25 -14.58 -9.59
N GLN A 290 -5.49 -14.08 -9.69
CA GLN A 290 -5.82 -12.66 -9.51
C GLN A 290 -5.72 -12.24 -8.03
N PRO A 291 -6.27 -12.98 -7.04
CA PRO A 291 -6.00 -12.77 -5.62
C PRO A 291 -4.51 -12.67 -5.27
N HIS A 292 -3.66 -13.53 -5.84
CA HIS A 292 -2.22 -13.49 -5.56
C HIS A 292 -1.57 -12.22 -6.13
N GLN A 293 -1.96 -11.77 -7.32
CA GLN A 293 -1.53 -10.49 -7.87
C GLN A 293 -1.96 -9.31 -6.98
N LEU A 294 -3.16 -9.39 -6.39
CA LEU A 294 -3.64 -8.37 -5.46
C LEU A 294 -2.74 -8.27 -4.24
N LEU A 295 -2.42 -9.41 -3.60
CA LEU A 295 -1.49 -9.45 -2.46
C LEU A 295 -0.10 -8.91 -2.84
N THR A 296 0.37 -9.19 -4.05
CA THR A 296 1.64 -8.67 -4.57
C THR A 296 1.61 -7.16 -4.69
N LEU A 297 0.55 -6.58 -5.27
CA LEU A 297 0.40 -5.13 -5.40
C LEU A 297 0.31 -4.42 -4.05
N LEU A 298 -0.30 -5.04 -3.04
CA LEU A 298 -0.33 -4.49 -1.68
C LEU A 298 1.08 -4.41 -1.06
N MET A 299 1.91 -5.45 -1.25
CA MET A 299 3.32 -5.42 -0.85
C MET A 299 4.12 -4.36 -1.64
N ASP A 300 3.85 -4.20 -2.94
CA ASP A 300 4.50 -3.18 -3.76
C ASP A 300 4.18 -1.77 -3.26
N ILE A 301 2.92 -1.50 -2.87
CA ILE A 301 2.50 -0.21 -2.29
C ILE A 301 3.29 0.08 -1.00
N ASP A 302 3.35 -0.85 -0.05
CA ASP A 302 4.11 -0.67 1.20
C ASP A 302 5.60 -0.44 0.94
N SER A 303 6.17 -1.20 0.01
CA SER A 303 7.58 -1.09 -0.39
C SER A 303 7.87 0.29 -0.98
N LEU A 304 6.98 0.79 -1.84
CA LEU A 304 7.16 2.08 -2.51
C LEU A 304 6.92 3.26 -1.57
N VAL A 305 5.97 3.17 -0.64
CA VAL A 305 5.81 4.19 0.42
C VAL A 305 7.07 4.24 1.28
N THR A 306 7.65 3.08 1.63
CA THR A 306 8.92 3.02 2.37
C THR A 306 10.08 3.59 1.56
N LYS A 307 10.17 3.28 0.26
CA LYS A 307 11.18 3.85 -0.66
C LYS A 307 11.06 5.37 -0.74
N TRP A 308 9.84 5.89 -0.88
CA TRP A 308 9.59 7.33 -0.90
C TRP A 308 10.05 7.99 0.41
N ARG A 309 9.71 7.42 1.57
CA ARG A 309 10.19 7.92 2.88
C ARG A 309 11.71 7.92 2.95
N TYR A 310 12.35 6.87 2.45
CA TYR A 310 13.81 6.74 2.45
C TYR A 310 14.47 7.82 1.59
N ASN A 311 13.99 8.00 0.35
CA ASN A 311 14.48 9.05 -0.55
C ASN A 311 14.29 10.44 0.09
N HIS A 312 13.12 10.68 0.68
CA HIS A 312 12.85 11.92 1.41
C HIS A 312 13.81 12.13 2.60
N VAL A 313 14.11 11.08 3.38
CA VAL A 313 15.10 11.14 4.48
C VAL A 313 16.48 11.55 3.97
N LEU A 314 16.93 10.96 2.86
CA LEU A 314 18.24 11.27 2.27
C LEU A 314 18.30 12.70 1.75
N MET A 315 17.27 13.15 1.04
CA MET A 315 17.14 14.53 0.58
C MET A 315 17.18 15.50 1.77
N VAL A 316 16.39 15.25 2.83
CA VAL A 316 16.40 16.11 4.04
C VAL A 316 17.77 16.12 4.70
N GLN A 317 18.47 14.98 4.78
CA GLN A 317 19.83 14.94 5.30
C GLN A 317 20.80 15.79 4.48
N ARG A 318 20.63 15.84 3.14
CA ARG A 318 21.42 16.72 2.26
C ARG A 318 21.09 18.19 2.49
N MET A 319 19.80 18.53 2.64
CA MET A 319 19.32 19.91 2.74
C MET A 319 19.58 20.57 4.10
N ILE A 320 19.42 19.84 5.20
CA ILE A 320 19.52 20.39 6.58
C ILE A 320 20.45 19.61 7.50
N GLY A 321 21.18 18.62 7.00
CA GLY A 321 22.04 17.77 7.84
C GLY A 321 21.24 16.89 8.82
N SER A 322 21.93 16.42 9.86
CA SER A 322 21.37 15.50 10.87
C SER A 322 21.00 16.16 12.20
N GLN A 323 21.43 17.41 12.43
CA GLN A 323 21.35 18.10 13.72
C GLN A 323 20.39 19.30 13.73
N HIS A 324 19.99 19.83 12.56
CA HIS A 324 19.02 20.90 12.52
C HIS A 324 17.60 20.38 12.77
N LEU A 325 16.89 21.08 13.66
CA LEU A 325 15.46 20.86 13.90
C LEU A 325 14.66 21.14 12.63
N GLY A 326 13.63 20.34 12.39
CA GLY A 326 12.67 20.60 11.32
C GLY A 326 11.83 21.84 11.64
N THR A 327 11.34 22.54 10.60
CA THR A 327 10.44 23.70 10.77
C THR A 327 9.14 23.34 11.51
N GLY A 328 8.71 22.08 11.42
CA GLY A 328 7.55 21.54 12.15
C GLY A 328 7.84 21.08 13.59
N GLY A 329 8.98 21.45 14.19
CA GLY A 329 9.30 21.15 15.60
C GLY A 329 9.82 19.73 15.89
N SER A 330 10.00 18.89 14.87
CA SER A 330 10.60 17.57 15.02
C SER A 330 12.13 17.63 15.11
N SER A 331 12.76 16.53 15.55
CA SER A 331 14.21 16.33 15.43
C SER A 331 14.73 16.21 13.99
N GLY A 332 13.90 16.54 12.99
CA GLY A 332 14.25 16.57 11.58
C GLY A 332 14.58 15.18 11.07
N TYR A 333 15.84 15.00 10.67
CA TYR A 333 16.37 13.75 10.12
C TYR A 333 16.12 12.51 11.00
N GLN A 334 16.37 12.61 12.31
CA GLN A 334 16.26 11.45 13.22
C GLN A 334 14.82 10.94 13.32
N TYR A 335 13.86 11.86 13.40
CA TYR A 335 12.45 11.51 13.36
C TYR A 335 12.11 10.84 12.02
N LEU A 336 12.48 11.42 10.88
CA LEU A 336 12.12 10.86 9.57
C LEU A 336 12.72 9.46 9.39
N ARG A 337 13.96 9.25 9.83
CA ARG A 337 14.62 7.95 9.83
C ARG A 337 13.86 6.91 10.65
N SER A 338 13.27 7.30 11.79
CA SER A 338 12.45 6.39 12.60
C SER A 338 11.15 5.93 11.89
N THR A 339 10.69 6.67 10.88
CA THR A 339 9.51 6.29 10.07
C THR A 339 9.80 5.19 9.03
N LEU A 340 11.07 4.80 8.85
CA LEU A 340 11.49 3.70 7.96
C LEU A 340 11.33 2.31 8.58
N SER A 341 10.83 2.24 9.81
CA SER A 341 10.59 1.00 10.53
C SER A 341 9.39 0.22 9.97
N ASP A 342 9.41 -1.11 10.12
CA ASP A 342 8.28 -2.01 9.84
C ASP A 342 7.00 -1.66 10.61
N ARG A 343 7.08 -0.80 11.64
CA ARG A 343 5.90 -0.22 12.27
C ARG A 343 5.01 0.52 11.27
N TYR A 344 5.58 1.10 10.21
CA TYR A 344 4.86 1.81 9.13
C TYR A 344 4.46 0.93 7.94
N LYS A 345 4.74 -0.38 7.97
CA LYS A 345 4.24 -1.32 6.96
C LYS A 345 2.87 -1.81 7.38
N VAL A 346 1.87 -1.57 6.53
CA VAL A 346 0.48 -1.94 6.80
C VAL A 346 0.27 -3.44 6.59
N PHE A 347 0.82 -3.97 5.50
CA PHE A 347 0.71 -5.37 5.07
C PHE A 347 1.97 -6.17 5.44
N LEU A 348 2.55 -5.90 6.62
CA LEU A 348 3.76 -6.55 7.14
C LEU A 348 3.67 -8.08 7.06
N ASP A 349 2.51 -8.66 7.37
CA ASP A 349 2.31 -10.10 7.37
C ASP A 349 2.52 -10.72 5.98
N LEU A 350 2.18 -10.01 4.89
CA LEU A 350 2.35 -10.50 3.52
C LEU A 350 3.82 -10.75 3.18
N PHE A 351 4.72 -9.86 3.61
CA PHE A 351 6.17 -10.06 3.45
C PHE A 351 6.66 -11.28 4.24
N ASN A 352 6.12 -11.47 5.44
CA ASN A 352 6.51 -12.54 6.35
C ASN A 352 5.90 -13.90 6.00
N LEU A 353 4.96 -13.99 5.04
CA LEU A 353 4.41 -15.25 4.55
C LEU A 353 5.49 -16.21 4.04
N SER A 354 6.55 -15.66 3.45
CA SER A 354 7.69 -16.43 2.92
C SER A 354 8.34 -17.33 3.97
N THR A 355 8.26 -16.93 5.25
CA THR A 355 8.76 -17.70 6.40
C THR A 355 8.02 -19.02 6.59
N PHE A 356 6.76 -19.09 6.17
CA PHE A 356 5.85 -20.21 6.41
C PHE A 356 5.61 -21.05 5.15
N LEU A 357 6.39 -20.83 4.08
CA LEU A 357 6.27 -21.62 2.87
C LEU A 357 6.88 -23.01 3.06
N LEU A 358 6.16 -24.01 2.56
CA LEU A 358 6.60 -25.40 2.53
C LEU A 358 7.21 -25.74 1.18
N PRO A 359 8.15 -26.70 1.12
CA PRO A 359 8.55 -27.30 -0.15
C PRO A 359 7.33 -27.87 -0.89
N ARG A 360 7.33 -27.80 -2.22
CA ARG A 360 6.16 -28.17 -3.05
C ARG A 360 5.60 -29.56 -2.76
N CYS A 361 6.43 -30.52 -2.37
CA CYS A 361 6.01 -31.88 -2.02
C CYS A 361 5.17 -31.99 -0.74
N TYR A 362 5.24 -30.99 0.15
CA TYR A 362 4.47 -30.94 1.40
C TYR A 362 3.22 -30.05 1.29
N ILE A 363 3.01 -29.37 0.16
CA ILE A 363 1.78 -28.60 -0.06
C ILE A 363 0.62 -29.61 -0.19
N PRO A 364 -0.48 -29.44 0.58
CA PRO A 364 -1.62 -30.33 0.46
C PRO A 364 -2.14 -30.39 -0.98
N PRO A 365 -2.28 -31.57 -1.62
CA PRO A 365 -2.83 -31.63 -2.96
C PRO A 365 -4.31 -31.23 -2.93
N LEU A 366 -4.73 -30.45 -3.94
CA LEU A 366 -6.14 -30.10 -4.11
C LEU A 366 -6.96 -31.35 -4.44
N SER A 367 -8.08 -31.54 -3.74
CA SER A 367 -9.04 -32.60 -4.09
C SER A 367 -9.74 -32.26 -5.40
N ASP A 368 -10.29 -33.25 -6.10
CA ASP A 368 -10.98 -33.01 -7.37
C ASP A 368 -12.16 -32.04 -7.22
N SER A 369 -12.88 -32.11 -6.09
CA SER A 369 -13.93 -31.14 -5.76
C SER A 369 -13.37 -29.72 -5.60
N MET A 370 -12.22 -29.56 -4.92
CA MET A 370 -11.61 -28.24 -4.73
C MET A 370 -11.04 -27.70 -6.04
N LYS A 371 -10.43 -28.55 -6.88
CA LYS A 371 -10.04 -28.17 -8.24
C LYS A 371 -11.27 -27.71 -9.02
N CYS A 372 -12.37 -28.47 -9.04
CA CYS A 372 -13.57 -28.04 -9.75
C CYS A 372 -14.14 -26.71 -9.23
N GLN A 373 -14.01 -26.44 -7.92
CA GLN A 373 -14.39 -25.15 -7.34
C GLN A 373 -13.44 -24.03 -7.77
N LEU A 374 -12.13 -24.27 -7.83
CA LEU A 374 -11.12 -23.27 -8.20
C LEU A 374 -10.96 -23.04 -9.70
N TYR A 375 -11.39 -24.00 -10.52
CA TYR A 375 -11.58 -23.83 -11.95
C TYR A 375 -12.96 -23.24 -12.22
N LEU A 376 -13.08 -22.40 -13.25
CA LEU A 376 -14.36 -21.85 -13.73
C LEU A 376 -15.30 -22.91 -14.34
N ARG A 377 -15.07 -24.20 -14.06
CA ARG A 377 -15.91 -25.30 -14.54
C ARG A 377 -17.10 -25.40 -13.59
N GLY A 378 -18.15 -24.63 -13.88
CA GLY A 378 -19.44 -24.77 -13.21
C GLY A 378 -19.80 -26.25 -13.08
N LYS A 379 -20.36 -26.64 -11.91
CA LYS A 379 -20.84 -28.01 -11.64
C LYS A 379 -21.51 -28.53 -12.92
N ARG A 380 -20.88 -29.48 -13.61
CA ARG A 380 -21.60 -30.27 -14.61
C ARG A 380 -22.76 -30.90 -13.84
N ALA A 381 -23.97 -30.47 -14.13
CA ALA A 381 -25.15 -31.18 -13.69
C ALA A 381 -24.98 -32.62 -14.21
N ASN A 382 -24.76 -33.56 -13.30
CA ASN A 382 -24.87 -34.97 -13.59
C ASN A 382 -26.35 -35.26 -13.89
N ASN A 383 -26.73 -35.07 -15.15
CA ASN A 383 -28.04 -35.44 -15.71
C ASN A 383 -27.88 -36.68 -16.60
N GLU A 384 -27.24 -37.75 -16.10
CA GLU A 384 -27.18 -39.03 -16.82
C GLU A 384 -27.67 -40.26 -16.03
N ASP A 385 -28.07 -40.13 -14.76
CA ASP A 385 -28.54 -41.28 -13.95
C ASP A 385 -30.07 -41.39 -13.75
N ILE A 386 -30.90 -40.66 -14.52
CA ILE A 386 -32.38 -40.74 -14.38
C ILE A 386 -33.08 -41.48 -15.55
N GLN A 387 -32.37 -41.92 -16.59
CA GLN A 387 -32.99 -42.64 -17.72
C GLN A 387 -32.59 -44.12 -17.86
N LYS A 388 -32.51 -44.87 -16.74
CA LYS A 388 -32.41 -46.34 -16.81
C LYS A 388 -33.41 -47.13 -15.94
N ASN A 389 -34.42 -46.48 -15.36
CA ASN A 389 -35.47 -47.17 -14.58
C ASN A 389 -36.87 -47.07 -15.19
N ASN A 390 -36.99 -47.02 -16.52
CA ASN A 390 -38.26 -47.27 -17.20
C ASN A 390 -37.99 -47.95 -18.55
N LEU A 391 -37.85 -49.27 -18.53
CA LEU A 391 -38.24 -50.22 -19.58
C LEU A 391 -38.14 -51.66 -19.05
#